data_AF-A0A3C0GJG7-F1
#
_entry.id   AF-A0A3C0GJG7-F1
#
_cell.length_a   1.000
_cell.length_b   1.000
_cell.length_c   1.000
_cell.angle_alpha   90.00
_cell.angle_beta   90.00
_cell.angle_gamma   90.00
#
_symmetry.space_group_name_H-M   'P 1'
#
loop_
_entity.id
_entity.type
_entity.pdbx_description
1 polymer ?
#
loop_
_entity_poly.entity_id
_entity_poly.type
_entity_poly.pdbx_seq_one_letter_code
_entity_poly.pdbx_strand_id
1 'polypeptide(L)'
;INTPLSALEGNLVFNYNREDFADFLNKVNVVAEFKESKVAFDEVNLLYDEFGKGKEVTFNANVNGVLNDLNTDDLFLFSDDTGIRGNFNFKNLFNKQKAFSLNAEMRNVTSSYYQLNALLPNLIGNSLPSSFSKLGQFTIRGNAFITNSSIDAKVNLNTAVFSSYADIVLSDFNNIDNATYKGFISLIDFDLGDFAENKNLGKTTLDFNVEGKGFVKEKLNNEVIGQIYSLEFNKYNYQDIRVSGIIKDQLFDGSLVSNDENFKFDFKGLANVAETRNNFNFIASV
;
A
#
# COMPACT_ATOMS: atom_id res chain seq x y z
N ILE A 1 -32.68 8.53 5.09
CA ILE A 1 -33.09 7.35 4.27
C ILE A 1 -32.79 6.13 5.11
N ASN A 2 -33.77 5.26 5.38
CA ASN A 2 -33.57 4.08 6.21
C ASN A 2 -33.87 2.82 5.40
N THR A 3 -33.00 1.83 5.54
CA THR A 3 -33.15 0.45 5.06
C THR A 3 -33.15 -0.48 6.29
N PRO A 4 -33.36 -1.81 6.13
CA PRO A 4 -33.34 -2.72 7.28
C PRO A 4 -32.04 -2.69 8.10
N LEU A 5 -30.87 -2.47 7.47
CA LEU A 5 -29.57 -2.50 8.13
C LEU A 5 -28.80 -1.17 8.08
N SER A 6 -29.25 -0.18 7.30
CA SER A 6 -28.59 1.12 7.16
C SER A 6 -29.49 2.30 7.52
N ALA A 7 -28.88 3.36 8.01
CA ALA A 7 -29.51 4.64 8.32
C ALA A 7 -28.65 5.77 7.76
N LEU A 8 -29.12 6.40 6.69
CA LEU A 8 -28.45 7.54 6.07
C LEU A 8 -29.14 8.82 6.55
N GLU A 9 -28.41 9.66 7.28
CA GLU A 9 -28.84 10.99 7.70
C GLU A 9 -28.10 12.04 6.89
N GLY A 10 -28.86 12.94 6.25
CA GLY A 10 -28.29 13.88 5.30
C GLY A 10 -29.26 14.37 4.23
N ASN A 11 -28.73 15.20 3.35
CA ASN A 11 -29.43 15.73 2.18
C ASN A 11 -28.92 15.03 0.92
N LEU A 12 -29.82 14.73 -0.02
CA LEU A 12 -29.50 14.14 -1.31
C LEU A 12 -30.34 14.83 -2.39
N VAL A 13 -29.67 15.37 -3.40
CA VAL A 13 -30.29 16.04 -4.55
C VAL A 13 -29.74 15.42 -5.82
N PHE A 14 -30.65 15.05 -6.73
CA PHE A 14 -30.30 14.68 -8.09
C PHE A 14 -30.59 15.85 -9.02
N ASN A 15 -29.54 16.41 -9.61
CA ASN A 15 -29.63 17.46 -10.61
C ASN A 15 -29.56 16.82 -12.00
N TYR A 16 -30.65 16.87 -12.74
CA TYR A 16 -30.78 16.20 -14.04
C TYR A 16 -31.82 16.87 -14.93
N ASN A 17 -31.68 16.70 -16.24
CA ASN A 17 -32.79 16.79 -17.18
C ASN A 17 -33.44 15.40 -17.34
N ARG A 18 -34.71 15.33 -17.73
CA ARG A 18 -35.45 14.06 -17.76
C ARG A 18 -34.78 13.00 -18.64
N GLU A 19 -34.18 13.42 -19.74
CA GLU A 19 -33.41 12.58 -20.68
C GLU A 19 -32.15 11.96 -20.06
N ASP A 20 -31.61 12.52 -18.98
CA ASP A 20 -30.41 12.03 -18.32
C ASP A 20 -30.64 10.71 -17.57
N PHE A 21 -31.88 10.40 -17.20
CA PHE A 21 -32.22 9.11 -16.59
C PHE A 21 -31.93 7.92 -17.51
N ALA A 22 -31.94 8.12 -18.84
CA ALA A 22 -31.54 7.07 -19.78
C ALA A 22 -30.06 6.68 -19.62
N ASP A 23 -29.26 7.55 -19.01
CA ASP A 23 -27.84 7.36 -18.72
C ASP A 23 -27.48 7.86 -17.32
N PHE A 24 -28.18 7.32 -16.31
CA PHE A 24 -28.10 7.76 -14.92
C PHE A 24 -26.65 7.83 -14.40
N LEU A 25 -25.84 6.81 -14.70
CA LEU A 25 -24.48 6.68 -14.19
C LEU A 25 -23.53 7.78 -14.69
N ASN A 26 -23.79 8.34 -15.88
CA ASN A 26 -22.90 9.32 -16.51
C ASN A 26 -23.47 10.74 -16.56
N LYS A 27 -24.78 10.93 -16.39
CA LYS A 27 -25.43 12.24 -16.62
C LYS A 27 -26.17 12.80 -15.42
N VAL A 28 -26.64 11.97 -14.50
CA VAL A 28 -27.35 12.47 -13.31
C VAL A 28 -26.32 12.93 -12.29
N ASN A 29 -26.29 14.25 -12.05
CA ASN A 29 -25.38 14.85 -11.10
C ASN A 29 -25.95 14.72 -9.69
N VAL A 30 -25.27 13.93 -8.86
CA VAL A 30 -25.58 13.71 -7.45
C VAL A 30 -24.93 14.81 -6.63
N VAL A 31 -25.67 15.39 -5.68
CA VAL A 31 -25.12 16.25 -4.63
C VAL A 31 -25.70 15.79 -3.31
N ALA A 32 -24.84 15.35 -2.39
CA ALA A 32 -25.26 14.86 -1.09
C ALA A 32 -24.34 15.34 0.03
N GLU A 33 -24.92 15.53 1.21
CA GLU A 33 -24.21 15.80 2.45
C GLU A 33 -24.71 14.78 3.47
N PHE A 34 -23.84 13.87 3.89
CA PHE A 34 -24.13 12.84 4.87
C PHE A 34 -23.50 13.18 6.21
N LYS A 35 -24.27 13.01 7.29
CA LYS A 35 -23.86 13.20 8.68
C LYS A 35 -24.25 11.97 9.48
N GLU A 36 -23.34 11.47 10.29
CA GLU A 36 -23.50 10.33 11.20
C GLU A 36 -24.24 9.15 10.55
N SER A 37 -23.97 8.94 9.27
CA SER A 37 -24.66 7.96 8.46
C SER A 37 -24.06 6.59 8.67
N LYS A 38 -24.90 5.59 8.78
CA LYS A 38 -24.54 4.20 9.05
C LYS A 38 -24.94 3.32 7.88
N VAL A 39 -23.98 2.58 7.32
CA VAL A 39 -24.19 1.70 6.17
C VAL A 39 -23.69 0.30 6.50
N ALA A 40 -24.56 -0.70 6.33
CA ALA A 40 -24.18 -2.09 6.38
C ALA A 40 -23.65 -2.54 5.02
N PHE A 41 -22.47 -3.13 4.99
CA PHE A 41 -21.87 -3.67 3.78
C PHE A 41 -22.67 -4.83 3.18
N ASP A 42 -23.45 -5.56 3.97
CA ASP A 42 -24.38 -6.57 3.45
C ASP A 42 -25.40 -5.98 2.46
N GLU A 43 -25.82 -4.73 2.65
CA GLU A 43 -26.72 -4.04 1.72
C GLU A 43 -25.99 -3.46 0.51
N VAL A 44 -24.74 -2.99 0.69
CA VAL A 44 -23.88 -2.55 -0.42
C VAL A 44 -23.56 -3.72 -1.34
N ASN A 45 -23.32 -4.91 -0.77
CA ASN A 45 -23.03 -6.15 -1.49
C ASN A 45 -24.19 -6.63 -2.38
N LEU A 46 -25.42 -6.15 -2.18
CA LEU A 46 -26.52 -6.40 -3.13
C LEU A 46 -26.28 -5.77 -4.51
N LEU A 47 -25.47 -4.72 -4.57
CA LEU A 47 -25.08 -4.02 -5.79
C LEU A 47 -23.65 -4.39 -6.23
N TYR A 48 -22.74 -4.55 -5.27
CA TYR A 48 -21.32 -4.80 -5.51
C TYR A 48 -20.73 -5.70 -4.40
N ASP A 49 -20.78 -7.01 -4.62
CA ASP A 49 -20.42 -8.07 -3.64
C ASP A 49 -18.90 -8.22 -3.44
N GLU A 50 -18.26 -7.16 -2.95
CA GLU A 50 -16.81 -7.10 -2.74
C GLU A 50 -16.41 -6.84 -1.28
N PHE A 51 -17.37 -6.42 -0.45
CA PHE A 51 -17.13 -6.02 0.93
C PHE A 51 -17.39 -7.17 1.91
N GLY A 52 -16.77 -7.11 3.09
CA GLY A 52 -16.96 -8.10 4.14
C GLY A 52 -18.41 -8.17 4.64
N LYS A 53 -18.94 -9.38 4.81
CA LYS A 53 -20.29 -9.62 5.36
C LYS A 53 -20.36 -9.30 6.84
N GLY A 54 -21.52 -8.81 7.31
CA GLY A 54 -21.74 -8.42 8.69
C GLY A 54 -20.93 -7.19 9.13
N LYS A 55 -20.30 -6.48 8.19
CA LYS A 55 -19.54 -5.26 8.46
C LYS A 55 -20.43 -4.05 8.29
N GLU A 56 -20.15 -3.05 9.11
CA GLU A 56 -20.88 -1.81 9.13
C GLU A 56 -19.92 -0.65 9.25
N VAL A 57 -20.27 0.45 8.61
CA VAL A 57 -19.49 1.66 8.60
C VAL A 57 -20.33 2.86 9.04
N THR A 58 -19.76 3.70 9.89
CA THR A 58 -20.30 5.03 10.19
C THR A 58 -19.47 6.07 9.45
N PHE A 59 -20.12 7.03 8.79
CA PHE A 59 -19.42 8.04 8.01
C PHE A 59 -20.12 9.41 7.96
N ASN A 60 -19.30 10.43 7.73
CA ASN A 60 -19.68 11.77 7.31
C ASN A 60 -18.97 12.06 5.98
N ALA A 61 -19.66 12.67 5.02
CA ALA A 61 -19.04 13.03 3.74
C ALA A 61 -19.89 14.04 2.96
N ASN A 62 -19.22 14.84 2.13
CA ASN A 62 -19.85 15.59 1.05
C ASN A 62 -19.61 14.84 -0.26
N VAL A 63 -20.67 14.48 -0.98
CA VAL A 63 -20.59 13.73 -2.23
C VAL A 63 -21.11 14.58 -3.38
N ASN A 64 -20.36 14.66 -4.48
CA ASN A 64 -20.78 15.39 -5.66
C ASN A 64 -20.30 14.76 -6.98
N GLY A 65 -20.99 15.03 -8.09
CA GLY A 65 -20.63 14.52 -9.41
C GLY A 65 -21.57 13.42 -9.91
N VAL A 66 -21.15 12.71 -10.96
CA VAL A 66 -21.91 11.58 -11.52
C VAL A 66 -21.37 10.26 -10.97
N LEU A 67 -22.13 9.18 -10.98
CA LEU A 67 -21.66 7.92 -10.36
C LEU A 67 -20.40 7.33 -11.01
N ASN A 68 -20.14 7.62 -12.29
CA ASN A 68 -18.89 7.24 -12.97
C ASN A 68 -17.74 8.25 -12.80
N ASP A 69 -17.95 9.37 -12.12
CA ASP A 69 -16.93 10.37 -11.75
C ASP A 69 -17.41 11.10 -10.47
N LEU A 70 -17.25 10.41 -9.34
CA LEU A 70 -17.86 10.74 -8.06
C LEU A 70 -16.81 11.27 -7.09
N ASN A 71 -16.99 12.50 -6.64
CA ASN A 71 -16.18 13.12 -5.60
C ASN A 71 -16.77 12.85 -4.22
N THR A 72 -15.92 12.56 -3.26
CA THR A 72 -16.23 12.43 -1.83
C THR A 72 -15.24 13.29 -1.06
N ASP A 73 -15.71 14.45 -0.62
CA ASP A 73 -14.92 15.46 0.09
C ASP A 73 -15.15 15.37 1.60
N ASP A 74 -14.09 15.62 2.36
CA ASP A 74 -14.11 15.56 3.83
C ASP A 74 -14.69 14.26 4.39
N LEU A 75 -14.41 13.13 3.74
CA LEU A 75 -14.79 11.82 4.25
C LEU A 75 -14.21 11.66 5.65
N PHE A 76 -15.06 11.32 6.60
CA PHE A 76 -14.69 10.79 7.90
C PHE A 76 -15.46 9.50 8.08
N LEU A 77 -14.74 8.38 8.13
CA LEU A 77 -15.33 7.05 8.09
C LEU A 77 -14.68 6.20 9.18
N PHE A 78 -15.50 5.42 9.88
CA PHE A 78 -15.05 4.51 10.92
C PHE A 78 -15.80 3.17 10.86
N SER A 79 -15.05 2.08 10.98
CA SER A 79 -15.57 0.71 11.05
C SER A 79 -14.58 -0.17 11.82
N ASP A 80 -15.02 -0.79 12.91
CA ASP A 80 -14.15 -1.55 13.83
C ASP A 80 -12.88 -0.77 14.20
N ASP A 81 -11.68 -1.30 13.96
CA ASP A 81 -10.41 -0.58 14.19
C ASP A 81 -9.87 0.13 12.93
N THR A 82 -10.74 0.42 11.97
CA THR A 82 -10.41 1.16 10.74
C THR A 82 -11.01 2.56 10.76
N GLY A 83 -10.17 3.56 10.52
CA GLY A 83 -10.56 4.96 10.39
C GLY A 83 -10.01 5.54 9.09
N ILE A 84 -10.85 6.21 8.32
CA ILE A 84 -10.47 6.88 7.07
C ILE A 84 -10.87 8.36 7.16
N ARG A 85 -9.92 9.23 6.84
CA ARG A 85 -10.14 10.67 6.69
C ARG A 85 -9.43 11.18 5.44
N GLY A 86 -10.15 11.84 4.54
CA GLY A 86 -9.55 12.33 3.30
C GLY A 86 -10.56 12.79 2.25
N ASN A 87 -10.05 13.14 1.08
CA ASN A 87 -10.85 13.40 -0.11
C ASN A 87 -10.58 12.29 -1.13
N PHE A 88 -11.61 11.87 -1.84
CA PHE A 88 -11.53 10.76 -2.79
C PHE A 88 -12.32 11.07 -4.05
N ASN A 89 -11.77 10.77 -5.22
CA ASN A 89 -12.49 10.80 -6.49
C ASN A 89 -12.47 9.40 -7.11
N PHE A 90 -13.65 8.84 -7.31
CA PHE A 90 -13.85 7.52 -7.90
C PHE A 90 -14.31 7.67 -9.35
N LYS A 91 -13.64 6.98 -10.27
CA LYS A 91 -14.07 6.89 -11.66
C LYS A 91 -14.44 5.46 -12.02
N ASN A 92 -15.56 5.32 -12.72
CA ASN A 92 -16.04 4.06 -13.26
C ASN A 92 -16.25 2.94 -12.23
N LEU A 93 -16.57 3.28 -10.97
CA LEU A 93 -16.79 2.32 -9.88
C LEU A 93 -17.84 1.24 -10.25
N PHE A 94 -18.87 1.63 -11.01
CA PHE A 94 -19.96 0.74 -11.42
C PHE A 94 -19.90 0.33 -12.90
N ASN A 95 -18.84 0.72 -13.63
CA ASN A 95 -18.75 0.50 -15.07
C ASN A 95 -17.75 -0.62 -15.42
N LYS A 96 -18.28 -1.80 -15.73
CA LYS A 96 -17.46 -2.98 -16.09
C LYS A 96 -16.71 -2.85 -17.43
N GLN A 97 -17.06 -1.87 -18.27
CA GLN A 97 -16.46 -1.70 -19.60
C GLN A 97 -15.31 -0.67 -19.60
N LYS A 98 -15.26 0.21 -18.59
CA LYS A 98 -14.23 1.24 -18.46
C LYS A 98 -13.27 0.88 -17.35
N ALA A 99 -12.02 1.34 -17.46
CA ALA A 99 -11.05 1.17 -16.40
C ALA A 99 -11.47 1.98 -15.16
N PHE A 100 -11.48 1.33 -14.00
CA PHE A 100 -11.68 2.00 -12.73
C PHE A 100 -10.41 2.77 -12.34
N SER A 101 -10.61 3.92 -11.70
CA SER A 101 -9.54 4.63 -11.01
C SER A 101 -10.04 5.35 -9.76
N LEU A 102 -9.13 5.54 -8.81
CA LEU A 102 -9.34 6.22 -7.55
C LEU A 102 -8.19 7.20 -7.32
N ASN A 103 -8.50 8.49 -7.21
CA ASN A 103 -7.60 9.46 -6.62
C ASN A 103 -7.91 9.56 -5.13
N ALA A 104 -6.92 9.33 -4.28
CA ALA A 104 -7.05 9.36 -2.83
C ALA A 104 -6.10 10.41 -2.22
N GLU A 105 -6.67 11.42 -1.59
CA GLU A 105 -5.96 12.40 -0.76
C GLU A 105 -6.19 12.05 0.72
N MET A 106 -5.30 11.21 1.25
CA MET A 106 -5.45 10.63 2.58
C MET A 106 -4.88 11.58 3.65
N ARG A 107 -5.77 12.21 4.42
CA ARG A 107 -5.37 12.93 5.64
C ARG A 107 -4.93 11.95 6.73
N ASN A 108 -5.68 10.85 6.90
CA ASN A 108 -5.33 9.71 7.76
C ASN A 108 -6.10 8.47 7.27
N VAL A 109 -5.42 7.35 7.06
CA VAL A 109 -6.05 6.02 6.94
C VAL A 109 -5.41 5.11 7.95
N THR A 110 -6.12 4.79 9.03
CA THR A 110 -5.67 3.91 10.10
C THR A 110 -6.36 2.56 9.95
N SER A 111 -5.60 1.47 9.88
CA SER A 111 -6.15 0.11 9.81
C SER A 111 -5.09 -0.93 10.19
N SER A 112 -5.37 -2.21 9.94
CA SER A 112 -4.42 -3.31 10.03
C SER A 112 -4.65 -4.30 8.88
N TYR A 113 -3.70 -5.20 8.65
CA TYR A 113 -3.85 -6.28 7.67
C TYR A 113 -5.17 -7.07 7.84
N TYR A 114 -5.48 -7.43 9.08
CA TYR A 114 -6.69 -8.20 9.38
C TYR A 114 -7.96 -7.39 9.15
N GLN A 115 -7.96 -6.10 9.51
CA GLN A 115 -9.13 -5.26 9.30
C GLN A 115 -9.36 -4.95 7.81
N LEU A 116 -8.30 -4.67 7.04
CA LEU A 116 -8.43 -4.49 5.59
C LEU A 116 -8.96 -5.77 4.92
N ASN A 117 -8.44 -6.94 5.28
CA ASN A 117 -8.95 -8.22 4.75
C ASN A 117 -10.39 -8.51 5.18
N ALA A 118 -10.78 -8.10 6.38
CA ALA A 118 -12.14 -8.29 6.87
C ALA A 118 -13.13 -7.31 6.20
N LEU A 119 -12.70 -6.09 5.83
CA LEU A 119 -13.55 -5.09 5.19
C LEU A 119 -13.63 -5.27 3.67
N LEU A 120 -12.50 -5.60 3.03
CA LEU A 120 -12.34 -5.67 1.58
C LEU A 120 -11.74 -7.03 1.14
N PRO A 121 -12.37 -8.16 1.50
CA PRO A 121 -11.81 -9.49 1.27
C PRO A 121 -11.57 -9.79 -0.22
N ASN A 122 -12.45 -9.33 -1.10
CA ASN A 122 -12.35 -9.63 -2.53
C ASN A 122 -11.46 -8.63 -3.30
N LEU A 123 -11.31 -7.40 -2.78
CA LEU A 123 -10.46 -6.36 -3.41
C LEU A 123 -9.00 -6.42 -2.94
N ILE A 124 -8.77 -6.74 -1.66
CA ILE A 124 -7.44 -6.69 -1.03
C ILE A 124 -7.02 -8.08 -0.52
N GLY A 125 -7.96 -8.88 -0.02
CA GLY A 125 -7.67 -10.13 0.69
C GLY A 125 -6.83 -11.14 -0.08
N ASN A 126 -6.97 -11.19 -1.41
CA ASN A 126 -6.19 -12.09 -2.26
C ASN A 126 -4.89 -11.47 -2.80
N SER A 127 -4.70 -10.16 -2.65
CA SER A 127 -3.60 -9.41 -3.25
C SER A 127 -2.56 -8.92 -2.24
N LEU A 128 -2.93 -8.81 -0.96
CA LEU A 128 -2.04 -8.32 0.09
C LEU A 128 -1.21 -9.48 0.70
N PRO A 129 0.14 -9.47 0.59
CA PRO A 129 0.97 -10.52 1.14
C PRO A 129 0.79 -10.67 2.66
N SER A 130 0.82 -11.91 3.16
CA SER A 130 0.64 -12.21 4.60
C SER A 130 1.71 -11.56 5.49
N SER A 131 2.88 -11.23 4.94
CA SER A 131 3.94 -10.50 5.64
C SER A 131 3.51 -9.11 6.12
N PHE A 132 2.51 -8.48 5.48
CA PHE A 132 1.96 -7.19 5.93
C PHE A 132 1.23 -7.28 7.27
N SER A 133 0.86 -8.49 7.73
CA SER A 133 0.33 -8.68 9.09
C SER A 133 1.29 -8.25 10.19
N LYS A 134 2.60 -8.30 9.92
CA LYS A 134 3.67 -7.91 10.85
C LYS A 134 3.75 -6.41 11.12
N LEU A 135 3.11 -5.58 10.27
CA LEU A 135 3.04 -4.14 10.48
C LEU A 135 2.14 -3.76 11.66
N GLY A 136 1.25 -4.68 12.10
CA GLY A 136 0.25 -4.40 13.11
C GLY A 136 -0.74 -3.33 12.66
N GLN A 137 -1.13 -2.45 13.59
CA GLN A 137 -1.91 -1.26 13.25
C GLN A 137 -0.97 -0.20 12.65
N PHE A 138 -1.40 0.35 11.52
CA PHE A 138 -0.67 1.40 10.80
C PHE A 138 -1.58 2.57 10.49
N THR A 139 -0.98 3.74 10.26
CA THR A 139 -1.63 4.93 9.75
C THR A 139 -0.90 5.44 8.52
N ILE A 140 -1.63 5.63 7.42
CA ILE A 140 -1.13 6.15 6.15
C ILE A 140 -1.59 7.60 5.97
N ARG A 141 -0.70 8.45 5.46
CA ARG A 141 -0.97 9.85 5.08
C ARG A 141 -0.30 10.17 3.76
N GLY A 142 -0.97 10.89 2.88
CA GLY A 142 -0.42 11.29 1.58
C GLY A 142 -1.38 11.00 0.44
N ASN A 143 -0.84 10.91 -0.77
CA ASN A 143 -1.65 10.78 -1.98
C ASN A 143 -1.43 9.42 -2.63
N ALA A 144 -2.48 8.87 -3.22
CA ALA A 144 -2.39 7.70 -4.07
C ALA A 144 -3.33 7.81 -5.28
N PHE A 145 -2.86 7.33 -6.42
CA PHE A 145 -3.69 7.04 -7.59
C PHE A 145 -3.73 5.53 -7.80
N ILE A 146 -4.92 4.95 -7.70
CA ILE A 146 -5.13 3.51 -7.76
C ILE A 146 -5.98 3.19 -8.98
N THR A 147 -5.60 2.15 -9.72
CA THR A 147 -6.37 1.59 -10.83
C THR A 147 -6.60 0.09 -10.59
N ASN A 148 -7.20 -0.59 -11.56
CA ASN A 148 -7.38 -2.05 -11.51
C ASN A 148 -6.08 -2.86 -11.42
N SER A 149 -4.94 -2.29 -11.80
CA SER A 149 -3.68 -3.01 -11.83
C SER A 149 -2.47 -2.18 -11.41
N SER A 150 -2.63 -0.88 -11.10
CA SER A 150 -1.53 -0.03 -10.65
C SER A 150 -1.87 0.80 -9.42
N ILE A 151 -0.84 1.12 -8.65
CA ILE A 151 -0.87 2.05 -7.53
C ILE A 151 0.32 2.98 -7.72
N ASP A 152 0.08 4.28 -7.83
CA ASP A 152 1.09 5.33 -7.73
C ASP A 152 0.85 6.04 -6.39
N ALA A 153 1.79 5.92 -5.45
CA ALA A 153 1.60 6.36 -4.09
C ALA A 153 2.79 7.16 -3.57
N LYS A 154 2.48 8.31 -2.98
CA LYS A 154 3.41 9.16 -2.23
C LYS A 154 2.90 9.33 -0.82
N VAL A 155 3.36 8.47 0.08
CA VAL A 155 2.75 8.28 1.40
C VAL A 155 3.78 8.15 2.52
N ASN A 156 3.38 8.63 3.69
CA ASN A 156 4.00 8.27 4.96
C ASN A 156 3.17 7.18 5.61
N LEU A 157 3.83 6.15 6.12
CA LEU A 157 3.21 5.10 6.93
C LEU A 157 3.86 5.12 8.31
N ASN A 158 3.03 5.16 9.34
CA ASN A 158 3.47 5.10 10.73
C ASN A 158 2.82 3.92 11.42
N THR A 159 3.60 3.19 12.22
CA THR A 159 3.08 2.18 13.16
C THR A 159 3.44 2.60 14.58
N ALA A 160 3.14 1.74 15.55
CA ALA A 160 3.57 1.95 16.93
C ALA A 160 5.10 1.87 17.12
N VAL A 161 5.82 1.19 16.21
CA VAL A 161 7.23 0.82 16.43
C VAL A 161 8.19 1.29 15.33
N PHE A 162 7.69 1.68 14.16
CA PHE A 162 8.50 2.16 13.05
C PHE A 162 7.76 3.23 12.23
N SER A 163 8.50 3.99 11.44
CA SER A 163 7.95 4.92 10.44
C SER A 163 8.58 4.68 9.07
N SER A 164 7.83 4.95 8.03
CA SER A 164 8.32 4.88 6.66
C SER A 164 7.74 5.97 5.78
N TYR A 165 8.47 6.25 4.71
CA TYR A 165 8.02 7.06 3.60
C TYR A 165 8.21 6.26 2.31
N ALA A 166 7.21 6.31 1.43
CA ALA A 166 7.24 5.64 0.14
C ALA A 166 6.77 6.60 -0.96
N ASP A 167 7.55 6.67 -2.03
CA ASP A 167 7.20 7.31 -3.30
C ASP A 167 7.36 6.22 -4.37
N ILE A 168 6.30 5.45 -4.60
CA ILE A 168 6.37 4.16 -5.29
C ILE A 168 5.24 3.99 -6.30
N VAL A 169 5.61 3.45 -7.46
CA VAL A 169 4.68 2.93 -8.46
C VAL A 169 4.73 1.41 -8.41
N LEU A 170 3.60 0.79 -8.12
CA LEU A 170 3.34 -0.64 -8.22
C LEU A 170 2.46 -0.88 -9.44
N SER A 171 2.82 -1.83 -10.30
CA SER A 171 2.04 -2.21 -11.48
C SER A 171 1.86 -3.72 -11.55
N ASP A 172 0.77 -4.15 -12.19
CA ASP A 172 0.36 -5.55 -12.36
C ASP A 172 0.20 -6.32 -11.03
N PHE A 173 -0.24 -5.64 -9.96
CA PHE A 173 -0.42 -6.26 -8.64
C PHE A 173 -1.55 -7.31 -8.60
N ASN A 174 -2.43 -7.32 -9.61
CA ASN A 174 -3.40 -8.38 -9.86
C ASN A 174 -2.75 -9.72 -10.24
N ASN A 175 -1.46 -9.71 -10.61
CA ASN A 175 -0.61 -10.87 -10.78
C ASN A 175 0.65 -10.69 -9.94
N ILE A 176 0.54 -10.95 -8.63
CA ILE A 176 1.60 -10.68 -7.63
C ILE A 176 2.97 -11.29 -8.00
N ASP A 177 2.96 -12.40 -8.74
CA ASP A 177 4.15 -13.08 -9.25
C ASP A 177 4.89 -12.29 -10.33
N ASN A 178 4.18 -11.44 -11.07
CA ASN A 178 4.71 -10.61 -12.15
C ASN A 178 4.66 -9.11 -11.86
N ALA A 179 4.10 -8.73 -10.71
CA ALA A 179 3.99 -7.34 -10.30
C ALA A 179 5.36 -6.66 -10.34
N THR A 180 5.38 -5.43 -10.83
CA THR A 180 6.59 -4.60 -10.89
C THR A 180 6.46 -3.44 -9.95
N TYR A 181 7.57 -3.03 -9.35
CA TYR A 181 7.61 -1.89 -8.46
C TYR A 181 8.81 -1.03 -8.77
N LYS A 182 8.62 0.29 -8.68
CA LYS A 182 9.67 1.27 -8.89
C LYS A 182 9.44 2.46 -7.99
N GLY A 183 10.48 2.90 -7.29
CA GLY A 183 10.39 4.12 -6.49
C GLY A 183 11.39 4.19 -5.36
N PHE A 184 11.12 5.09 -4.44
CA PHE A 184 11.91 5.36 -3.26
C PHE A 184 11.19 4.86 -2.00
N ILE A 185 11.93 4.20 -1.12
CA ILE A 185 11.46 3.74 0.18
C ILE A 185 12.46 4.19 1.24
N SER A 186 11.95 4.87 2.26
CA SER A 186 12.68 5.21 3.49
C SER A 186 12.05 4.47 4.66
N LEU A 187 12.87 3.81 5.47
CA LEU A 187 12.46 3.09 6.67
C LEU A 187 13.24 3.62 7.87
N ILE A 188 12.55 3.79 8.99
CA ILE A 188 13.14 4.22 10.27
C ILE A 188 12.72 3.21 11.34
N ASP A 189 13.70 2.59 11.99
CA ASP A 189 13.52 1.59 13.06
C ASP A 189 12.69 0.36 12.65
N PHE A 190 12.71 -0.01 11.36
CA PHE A 190 11.94 -1.14 10.84
C PHE A 190 12.52 -2.47 11.30
N ASP A 191 11.70 -3.36 11.85
CA ASP A 191 12.12 -4.70 12.29
C ASP A 191 12.25 -5.64 11.10
N LEU A 192 13.44 -5.61 10.47
CA LEU A 192 13.76 -6.47 9.34
C LEU A 192 13.86 -7.95 9.75
N GLY A 193 14.27 -8.21 11.00
CA GLY A 193 14.35 -9.56 11.56
C GLY A 193 13.01 -10.26 11.63
N ASP A 194 12.00 -9.60 12.19
CA ASP A 194 10.64 -10.11 12.23
C ASP A 194 10.06 -10.21 10.81
N PHE A 195 10.21 -9.16 9.99
CA PHE A 195 9.68 -9.13 8.63
C PHE A 195 10.21 -10.27 7.76
N ALA A 196 11.53 -10.48 7.75
CA ALA A 196 12.23 -11.49 6.95
C ALA A 196 12.36 -12.86 7.64
N GLU A 197 11.83 -13.02 8.85
CA GLU A 197 11.88 -14.27 9.64
C GLU A 197 13.31 -14.76 9.90
N ASN A 198 14.22 -13.84 10.16
CA ASN A 198 15.64 -14.11 10.33
C ASN A 198 16.14 -13.57 11.67
N LYS A 199 16.45 -14.49 12.59
CA LYS A 199 16.93 -14.17 13.95
C LYS A 199 18.29 -13.48 13.99
N ASN A 200 19.05 -13.50 12.89
CA ASN A 200 20.32 -12.80 12.80
C ASN A 200 20.13 -11.34 12.38
N LEU A 201 18.95 -10.95 11.88
CA LEU A 201 18.61 -9.57 11.54
C LEU A 201 17.79 -8.97 12.69
N GLY A 202 17.93 -7.67 12.91
CA GLY A 202 17.12 -6.88 13.83
C GLY A 202 16.58 -5.63 13.14
N LYS A 203 16.64 -4.49 13.82
CA LYS A 203 16.14 -3.21 13.29
C LYS A 203 17.04 -2.65 12.19
N THR A 204 16.42 -1.93 11.26
CA THR A 204 17.11 -1.22 10.18
C THR A 204 16.54 0.17 9.95
N THR A 205 17.41 1.08 9.54
CA THR A 205 17.07 2.43 9.07
C THR A 205 17.79 2.65 7.74
N LEU A 206 17.05 2.87 6.67
CA LEU A 206 17.58 2.89 5.31
C LEU A 206 16.77 3.78 4.37
N ASP A 207 17.42 4.19 3.28
CA ASP A 207 16.84 4.94 2.17
C ASP A 207 17.26 4.28 0.85
N PHE A 208 16.32 3.62 0.17
CA PHE A 208 16.59 2.89 -1.08
C PHE A 208 15.72 3.38 -2.22
N ASN A 209 16.34 3.54 -3.39
CA ASN A 209 15.66 3.45 -4.67
C ASN A 209 15.62 1.98 -5.09
N VAL A 210 14.44 1.50 -5.42
CA VAL A 210 14.19 0.13 -5.82
C VAL A 210 13.50 0.12 -7.18
N GLU A 211 13.95 -0.77 -8.06
CA GLU A 211 13.24 -1.13 -9.29
C GLU A 211 13.28 -2.64 -9.41
N GLY A 212 12.11 -3.28 -9.41
CA GLY A 212 12.06 -4.72 -9.32
C GLY A 212 10.81 -5.36 -9.89
N LYS A 213 10.89 -6.68 -10.00
CA LYS A 213 9.78 -7.54 -10.44
C LYS A 213 9.65 -8.73 -9.49
N GLY A 214 8.40 -9.03 -9.13
CA GLY A 214 8.01 -10.16 -8.29
C GLY A 214 8.27 -9.91 -6.81
N PHE A 215 7.41 -10.47 -5.96
CA PHE A 215 7.55 -10.43 -4.49
C PHE A 215 8.05 -11.76 -3.89
N VAL A 216 8.13 -12.81 -4.70
CA VAL A 216 8.57 -14.15 -4.27
C VAL A 216 10.08 -14.30 -4.48
N LYS A 217 10.80 -14.85 -3.49
CA LYS A 217 12.27 -14.92 -3.45
C LYS A 217 12.87 -15.47 -4.75
N GLU A 218 12.23 -16.47 -5.34
CA GLU A 218 12.67 -17.17 -6.54
C GLU A 218 12.54 -16.34 -7.83
N LYS A 219 11.69 -15.30 -7.81
CA LYS A 219 11.40 -14.43 -8.95
C LYS A 219 11.96 -13.02 -8.80
N LEU A 220 12.66 -12.73 -7.68
CA LEU A 220 13.25 -11.42 -7.42
C LEU A 220 14.26 -11.07 -8.51
N ASN A 221 13.98 -9.99 -9.21
CA ASN A 221 14.92 -9.31 -10.09
C ASN A 221 14.86 -7.83 -9.75
N ASN A 222 15.77 -7.38 -8.89
CA ASN A 222 15.70 -6.09 -8.24
C ASN A 222 17.00 -5.33 -8.40
N GLU A 223 16.93 -4.12 -8.93
CA GLU A 223 17.97 -3.11 -8.79
C GLU A 223 17.72 -2.33 -7.51
N VAL A 224 18.76 -2.22 -6.68
CA VAL A 224 18.70 -1.50 -5.40
C VAL A 224 19.89 -0.56 -5.33
N ILE A 225 19.60 0.71 -5.09
CA ILE A 225 20.60 1.74 -4.87
C ILE A 225 20.20 2.57 -3.64
N GLY A 226 21.09 2.65 -2.66
CA GLY A 226 20.89 3.58 -1.56
C GLY A 226 21.79 3.34 -0.37
N GLN A 227 21.32 3.79 0.80
CA GLN A 227 22.10 3.85 2.02
C GLN A 227 21.37 3.18 3.17
N ILE A 228 22.10 2.35 3.90
CA ILE A 228 21.70 1.80 5.19
C ILE A 228 22.42 2.63 6.25
N TYR A 229 21.66 3.37 7.03
CA TYR A 229 22.20 4.19 8.13
C TYR A 229 22.50 3.33 9.34
N SER A 230 21.65 2.35 9.61
CA SER A 230 21.83 1.37 10.69
C SER A 230 21.21 0.03 10.31
N LEU A 231 21.91 -1.07 10.59
CA LEU A 231 21.41 -2.43 10.46
C LEU A 231 21.91 -3.28 11.62
N GLU A 232 20.99 -3.78 12.43
CA GLU A 232 21.32 -4.80 13.42
C GLU A 232 21.48 -6.16 12.73
N PHE A 233 22.69 -6.70 12.77
CA PHE A 233 23.01 -8.04 12.29
C PHE A 233 23.93 -8.77 13.28
N ASN A 234 23.59 -10.00 13.64
CA ASN A 234 24.34 -10.83 14.61
C ASN A 234 24.70 -10.09 15.91
N LYS A 235 23.74 -9.32 16.46
CA LYS A 235 23.88 -8.52 17.70
C LYS A 235 24.89 -7.36 17.60
N TYR A 236 25.26 -6.96 16.39
CA TYR A 236 26.04 -5.76 16.15
C TYR A 236 25.25 -4.81 15.24
N ASN A 237 25.28 -3.52 15.54
CA ASN A 237 24.59 -2.51 14.75
C ASN A 237 25.58 -1.87 13.77
N TYR A 238 25.54 -2.32 12.52
CA TYR A 238 26.38 -1.80 11.44
C TYR A 238 25.85 -0.46 10.93
N GLN A 239 26.76 0.47 10.59
CA GLN A 239 26.41 1.83 10.18
C GLN A 239 27.13 2.29 8.91
N ASP A 240 26.56 3.30 8.25
CA ASP A 240 27.07 3.93 7.02
C ASP A 240 27.48 2.93 5.93
N ILE A 241 26.52 2.11 5.51
CA ILE A 241 26.68 1.18 4.40
C ILE A 241 25.97 1.72 3.16
N ARG A 242 26.69 1.86 2.05
CA ARG A 242 26.13 2.18 0.73
C ARG A 242 26.06 0.93 -0.12
N VAL A 243 24.91 0.71 -0.75
CA VAL A 243 24.64 -0.45 -1.61
C VAL A 243 24.21 0.04 -2.98
N SER A 244 24.76 -0.58 -4.02
CA SER A 244 24.33 -0.40 -5.40
C SER A 244 24.50 -1.71 -6.14
N GLY A 245 23.41 -2.34 -6.57
CA GLY A 245 23.53 -3.61 -7.29
C GLY A 245 22.20 -4.20 -7.72
N ILE A 246 22.32 -5.31 -8.45
CA ILE A 246 21.21 -6.09 -8.97
C ILE A 246 21.17 -7.41 -8.21
N ILE A 247 20.00 -7.77 -7.71
CA ILE A 247 19.71 -9.09 -7.13
C ILE A 247 18.85 -9.84 -8.14
N LYS A 248 19.38 -10.92 -8.72
CA LYS A 248 18.66 -11.77 -9.65
C LYS A 248 19.02 -13.23 -9.42
N ASP A 249 18.02 -14.12 -9.39
CA ASP A 249 18.23 -15.56 -9.19
C ASP A 249 19.08 -15.87 -7.94
N GLN A 250 18.91 -15.06 -6.89
CA GLN A 250 19.69 -15.11 -5.63
C GLN A 250 21.20 -14.84 -5.79
N LEU A 251 21.59 -14.20 -6.90
CA LEU A 251 22.91 -13.65 -7.14
C LEU A 251 22.83 -12.13 -6.99
N PHE A 252 23.68 -11.58 -6.15
CA PHE A 252 23.93 -10.15 -6.08
C PHE A 252 25.12 -9.81 -6.98
N ASP A 253 24.94 -8.84 -7.88
CA ASP A 253 26.00 -8.22 -8.66
C ASP A 253 26.01 -6.71 -8.35
N GLY A 254 27.07 -6.23 -7.72
CA GLY A 254 27.12 -4.82 -7.37
C GLY A 254 28.30 -4.43 -6.49
N SER A 255 28.14 -3.28 -5.86
CA SER A 255 29.08 -2.71 -4.91
C SER A 255 28.44 -2.50 -3.54
N LEU A 256 29.24 -2.75 -2.51
CA LEU A 256 28.90 -2.45 -1.12
C LEU A 256 30.09 -1.73 -0.49
N VAL A 257 29.86 -0.50 -0.02
CA VAL A 257 30.87 0.29 0.67
C VAL A 257 30.41 0.52 2.10
N SER A 258 31.17 0.03 3.05
CA SER A 258 30.91 0.18 4.48
C SER A 258 32.01 1.00 5.14
N ASN A 259 31.63 2.03 5.88
CA ASN A 259 32.54 2.84 6.69
C ASN A 259 32.41 2.54 8.20
N ASP A 260 31.66 1.50 8.56
CA ASP A 260 31.50 1.04 9.94
C ASP A 260 32.83 0.80 10.65
N GLU A 261 32.93 1.12 11.93
CA GLU A 261 34.18 0.98 12.71
C GLU A 261 34.71 -0.47 12.72
N ASN A 262 33.82 -1.45 12.78
CA ASN A 262 34.17 -2.88 12.87
C ASN A 262 34.07 -3.61 11.53
N PHE A 263 33.64 -2.92 10.47
CA PHE A 263 33.51 -3.51 9.13
C PHE A 263 33.74 -2.45 8.03
N LYS A 264 34.98 -1.96 7.92
CA LYS A 264 35.38 -1.14 6.77
C LYS A 264 35.67 -2.02 5.57
N PHE A 265 34.90 -1.85 4.52
CA PHE A 265 34.97 -2.75 3.37
C PHE A 265 34.48 -2.05 2.10
N ASP A 266 35.23 -2.21 1.01
CA ASP A 266 34.80 -1.86 -0.34
C ASP A 266 34.71 -3.16 -1.17
N PHE A 267 33.47 -3.57 -1.42
CA PHE A 267 33.13 -4.72 -2.24
C PHE A 267 32.76 -4.28 -3.63
N LYS A 268 33.30 -4.95 -4.63
CA LYS A 268 32.73 -4.96 -5.98
C LYS A 268 32.80 -6.34 -6.60
N GLY A 269 31.64 -6.92 -6.91
CA GLY A 269 31.58 -8.22 -7.56
C GLY A 269 30.29 -8.98 -7.33
N LEU A 270 30.40 -10.31 -7.44
CA LEU A 270 29.29 -11.24 -7.37
C LEU A 270 29.24 -11.90 -5.99
N ALA A 271 28.06 -11.94 -5.38
CA ALA A 271 27.78 -12.69 -4.15
C ALA A 271 26.61 -13.65 -4.38
N ASN A 272 26.83 -14.94 -4.18
CA ASN A 272 25.75 -15.92 -4.16
C ASN A 272 25.15 -15.99 -2.75
N VAL A 273 23.89 -15.57 -2.62
CA VAL A 273 23.13 -15.54 -1.36
C VAL A 273 22.12 -16.69 -1.24
N ALA A 274 22.18 -17.67 -2.13
CA ALA A 274 21.27 -18.81 -2.18
C ALA A 274 21.66 -19.96 -1.25
N GLU A 275 22.96 -20.12 -0.96
CA GLU A 275 23.51 -21.30 -0.30
C GLU A 275 23.73 -21.09 1.21
N THR A 276 23.68 -22.17 1.99
CA THR A 276 24.10 -22.19 3.41
C THR A 276 25.58 -21.80 3.61
N ARG A 277 26.36 -21.77 2.52
CA ARG A 277 27.73 -21.28 2.48
C ARG A 277 27.82 -20.26 1.34
N ASN A 278 27.86 -18.98 1.69
CA ASN A 278 27.92 -17.91 0.71
C ASN A 278 29.23 -17.98 -0.09
N ASN A 279 29.13 -18.05 -1.42
CA ASN A 279 30.27 -17.97 -2.33
C ASN A 279 30.40 -16.53 -2.83
N PHE A 280 31.57 -15.92 -2.60
CA PHE A 280 31.85 -14.54 -2.97
C PHE A 280 32.97 -14.50 -4.00
N ASN A 281 32.77 -13.78 -5.11
CA ASN A 281 33.80 -13.49 -6.10
C ASN A 281 33.90 -11.97 -6.29
N PHE A 282 34.92 -11.36 -5.69
CA PHE A 282 35.01 -9.91 -5.60
C PHE A 282 36.44 -9.41 -5.64
N ILE A 283 36.56 -8.14 -6.03
CA ILE A 283 37.75 -7.33 -5.79
C ILE A 283 37.46 -6.54 -4.50
N ALA A 284 38.36 -6.64 -3.52
CA ALA A 284 38.31 -5.81 -2.32
C ALA A 284 39.61 -5.02 -2.18
N SER A 285 39.47 -3.76 -1.79
CA SER A 285 40.54 -2.93 -1.26
C SER A 285 40.25 -2.64 0.21
N VAL A 286 41.29 -2.70 1.03
CA VAL A 286 41.28 -2.32 2.45
C VAL A 286 41.91 -0.95 2.60
#